data_AF-A0A8J6U2W7-F1
#
_entry.id   AF-A0A8J6U2W7-F1
#
_cell.length_a   1.000
_cell.length_b   1.000
_cell.length_c   1.000
_cell.angle_alpha   90.00
_cell.angle_beta   90.00
_cell.angle_gamma   90.00
#
_symmetry.space_group_name_H-M   'P 1'
#
loop_
_entity.id
_entity.type
_entity.pdbx_description
1 polymer ?
#
loop_
_entity_poly.entity_id
_entity_poly.type
_entity_poly.pdbx_seq_one_letter_code
_entity_poly.pdbx_strand_id
1 'polypeptide(L)'
;MTTLIWKHFRPRHDRLPLFPDEALAGLRMPVLVVIGGRDVMFDAHDLRRRVEAHVPRAEIRFLPAGRHHPGDQSREILDFLRRTAQVTKR
;
A
#
# COMPACT_ATOMS: atom_id res chain seq x y z
N MET A 1 18.64 12.19 25.56
CA MET A 1 19.47 11.02 25.21
C MET A 1 19.14 10.51 23.80
N THR A 2 19.17 11.38 22.79
CA THR A 2 18.83 11.09 21.37
C THR A 2 19.88 11.67 20.40
N THR A 3 20.86 12.40 20.93
CA THR A 3 21.80 13.23 20.17
C THR A 3 22.76 12.42 19.30
N LEU A 4 23.11 11.18 19.69
CA LEU A 4 23.98 10.33 18.87
C LEU A 4 23.26 9.73 17.64
N ILE A 5 21.98 9.37 17.77
CA ILE A 5 21.21 8.74 16.69
C ILE A 5 21.06 9.73 15.53
N TRP A 6 20.67 10.98 15.81
CA TRP A 6 20.53 12.02 14.78
C TRP A 6 21.86 12.43 14.14
N LYS A 7 22.99 12.38 14.88
CA LYS A 7 24.32 12.71 14.33
C LYS A 7 24.74 11.76 13.20
N HIS A 8 24.32 10.50 13.26
CA HIS A 8 24.72 9.48 12.29
C HIS A 8 23.58 9.01 11.39
N PHE A 9 22.35 9.48 11.63
CA PHE A 9 21.22 9.23 10.76
C PHE A 9 21.40 9.98 9.44
N ARG A 10 21.47 9.24 8.34
CA ARG A 10 21.50 9.78 6.97
C ARG A 10 20.15 9.47 6.31
N PRO A 11 19.16 10.39 6.36
CA PRO A 11 17.89 10.15 5.70
C PRO A 11 18.09 10.00 4.20
N ARG A 12 17.22 9.20 3.56
CA ARG A 12 17.17 9.14 2.09
C ARG A 12 16.54 10.45 1.60
N HIS A 13 17.28 11.18 0.77
CA HIS A 13 16.80 12.39 0.11
C HIS A 13 16.36 12.13 -1.33
N ASP A 14 16.76 10.99 -1.90
CA ASP A 14 16.39 10.62 -3.26
C ASP A 14 14.89 10.41 -3.39
N ARG A 15 14.36 10.74 -4.57
CA ARG A 15 12.98 10.43 -4.90
C ARG A 15 12.76 8.92 -4.76
N LEU A 16 11.67 8.55 -4.09
CA LEU A 16 11.24 7.17 -4.07
C LEU A 16 10.94 6.71 -5.50
N PRO A 17 11.33 5.47 -5.87
CA PRO A 17 11.06 4.96 -7.20
C PRO A 17 9.55 4.92 -7.43
N LEU A 18 9.13 5.47 -8.56
CA LEU A 18 7.74 5.39 -9.00
C LEU A 18 7.62 4.15 -9.89
N PHE A 19 6.75 3.20 -9.50
CA PHE A 19 6.40 2.10 -10.38
C PHE A 19 5.52 2.64 -11.51
N PRO A 20 5.84 2.37 -12.79
CA PRO A 20 5.04 2.85 -13.91
C PRO A 20 3.70 2.09 -13.99
N ASP A 21 2.70 2.67 -14.65
CA ASP A 21 1.34 2.11 -14.70
C ASP A 21 1.31 0.75 -15.41
N GLU A 22 2.20 0.51 -16.37
CA GLU A 22 2.36 -0.78 -17.04
C GLU A 22 2.83 -1.87 -16.07
N ALA A 23 3.66 -1.51 -15.09
CA ALA A 23 4.08 -2.45 -14.04
C ALA A 23 2.91 -2.80 -13.10
N LEU A 24 2.05 -1.82 -12.79
CA LEU A 24 0.83 -2.05 -12.02
C LEU A 24 -0.16 -2.96 -12.78
N ALA A 25 -0.30 -2.74 -14.09
CA ALA A 25 -1.11 -3.59 -14.97
C ALA A 25 -0.59 -5.03 -15.07
N GLY A 26 0.70 -5.25 -14.79
CA GLY A 26 1.31 -6.57 -14.72
C GLY A 26 0.87 -7.43 -13.52
N LEU A 27 0.21 -6.85 -12.52
CA LEU A 27 -0.24 -7.56 -11.31
C LEU A 27 -1.50 -8.40 -11.58
N ARG A 28 -1.31 -9.65 -12.04
CA ARG A 28 -2.41 -10.56 -12.41
C ARG A 28 -3.00 -11.38 -11.26
N MET A 29 -2.30 -11.46 -10.13
CA MET A 29 -2.84 -12.05 -8.89
C MET A 29 -3.89 -11.11 -8.26
N PRO A 30 -4.82 -11.60 -7.43
CA PRO A 30 -5.59 -10.73 -6.55
C PRO A 30 -4.67 -9.87 -5.67
N VAL A 31 -5.00 -8.59 -5.49
CA VAL A 31 -4.20 -7.65 -4.67
C VAL A 31 -5.12 -6.95 -3.67
N LEU A 32 -4.79 -6.97 -2.39
CA LEU A 32 -5.40 -6.10 -1.39
C LEU A 32 -4.50 -4.88 -1.17
N VAL A 33 -5.07 -3.68 -1.31
CA VAL A 33 -4.37 -2.42 -1.03
C VAL A 33 -5.07 -1.68 0.11
N VAL A 34 -4.35 -1.50 1.23
CA VAL A 34 -4.84 -0.73 2.38
C VAL A 34 -4.18 0.65 2.37
N ILE A 35 -4.99 1.71 2.39
CA ILE A 35 -4.53 3.09 2.20
C ILE A 35 -5.01 3.95 3.36
N GLY A 36 -4.10 4.61 4.07
CA GLY A 36 -4.44 5.66 5.03
C GLY A 36 -4.70 6.99 4.32
N GLY A 37 -5.90 7.55 4.44
CA GLY A 37 -6.28 8.80 3.76
C GLY A 37 -5.59 10.06 4.28
N ARG A 38 -4.94 9.99 5.45
CA ARG A 38 -4.12 11.04 6.05
C ARG A 38 -2.64 10.65 6.09
N ASP A 39 -2.20 9.80 5.16
CA ASP A 39 -0.77 9.54 4.98
C ASP A 39 -0.06 10.85 4.59
N VAL A 40 1.03 11.15 5.29
CA VAL A 40 1.86 12.34 5.06
C VAL A 40 3.13 12.01 4.27
N MET A 41 3.43 10.73 4.09
CA MET A 41 4.57 10.21 3.34
C MET A 41 4.23 10.06 1.85
N PHE A 42 2.97 9.73 1.55
CA PHE A 42 2.48 9.46 0.19
C PHE A 42 1.16 10.17 -0.08
N ASP A 43 0.94 10.56 -1.33
CA ASP A 43 -0.38 11.04 -1.78
C ASP A 43 -1.35 9.85 -1.85
N ALA A 44 -2.14 9.69 -0.80
CA ALA A 44 -3.11 8.61 -0.64
C ALA A 44 -4.20 8.63 -1.73
N HIS A 45 -4.57 9.81 -2.23
CA HIS A 45 -5.60 9.95 -3.25
C HIS A 45 -5.05 9.60 -4.63
N ASP A 46 -3.83 10.02 -4.94
CA ASP A 46 -3.16 9.61 -6.18
C ASP A 46 -2.89 8.11 -6.21
N LEU A 47 -2.37 7.56 -5.13
CA LEU A 47 -2.13 6.12 -5.00
C LEU A 47 -3.44 5.33 -5.21
N ARG A 48 -4.53 5.77 -4.57
CA ARG A 48 -5.86 5.17 -4.78
C ARG A 48 -6.28 5.21 -6.24
N ARG A 49 -6.22 6.39 -6.88
CA ARG A 49 -6.62 6.55 -8.29
C ARG A 49 -5.82 5.64 -9.22
N ARG A 50 -4.49 5.58 -9.04
CA ARG A 50 -3.61 4.76 -9.88
C ARG A 50 -3.86 3.27 -9.71
N VAL A 51 -4.09 2.82 -8.47
CA VAL A 51 -4.46 1.43 -8.20
C VAL A 51 -5.82 1.09 -8.82
N GLU A 52 -6.83 1.95 -8.65
CA GLU A 52 -8.16 1.78 -9.27
C GLU A 52 -8.08 1.69 -10.80
N ALA A 53 -7.21 2.48 -11.42
CA ALA A 53 -7.07 2.55 -12.87
C ALA A 53 -6.24 1.39 -13.46
N HIS A 54 -5.20 0.94 -12.77
CA HIS A 54 -4.16 0.11 -13.39
C HIS A 54 -4.00 -1.28 -12.80
N VAL A 55 -4.49 -1.57 -11.59
CA VAL A 55 -4.33 -2.91 -10.99
C VAL A 55 -5.59 -3.75 -11.26
N PRO A 56 -5.56 -4.75 -12.16
CA PRO A 56 -6.78 -5.36 -12.70
C PRO A 56 -7.64 -6.10 -11.67
N ARG A 57 -7.04 -6.54 -10.56
CA ARG A 57 -7.69 -7.35 -9.52
C ARG A 57 -7.47 -6.77 -8.13
N ALA A 58 -7.47 -5.44 -8.02
CA ALA A 58 -7.35 -4.74 -6.75
C ALA A 58 -8.65 -4.75 -5.94
N GLU A 59 -8.53 -5.08 -4.66
CA GLU A 59 -9.49 -4.73 -3.62
C GLU A 59 -8.89 -3.59 -2.80
N ILE A 60 -9.58 -2.45 -2.74
CA ILE A 60 -9.07 -1.24 -2.09
C ILE A 60 -9.80 -1.00 -0.78
N ARG A 61 -9.03 -0.93 0.31
CA ARG A 61 -9.50 -0.52 1.63
C ARG A 61 -8.93 0.85 1.96
N PHE A 62 -9.69 1.89 1.64
CA PHE A 62 -9.34 3.26 1.96
C PHE A 62 -9.84 3.63 3.37
N LEU A 63 -8.94 4.05 4.25
CA LEU A 63 -9.22 4.43 5.63
C LEU A 63 -9.10 5.96 5.77
N PRO A 64 -10.20 6.73 5.70
CA PRO A 64 -10.12 8.20 5.58
C PRO A 64 -9.37 8.90 6.72
N ALA A 65 -9.38 8.31 7.92
CA ALA A 65 -8.66 8.84 9.08
C ALA A 65 -7.29 8.16 9.31
N GLY A 66 -6.98 7.08 8.58
CA GLY A 66 -5.74 6.32 8.72
C GLY A 66 -4.53 7.15 8.28
N ARG A 67 -3.40 6.96 8.95
CA ARG A 67 -2.11 7.60 8.61
C ARG A 67 -1.23 6.61 7.85
N HIS A 68 0.05 6.93 7.69
CA HIS A 68 1.04 6.06 7.05
C HIS A 68 1.03 4.62 7.59
N HIS A 69 0.91 4.48 8.91
CA HIS A 69 0.59 3.21 9.55
C HIS A 69 -0.94 3.10 9.73
N PRO A 70 -1.65 2.26 8.98
CA PRO A 70 -3.11 2.16 9.04
C PRO A 70 -3.66 1.45 10.29
N GLY A 71 -2.80 0.85 11.12
CA GLY A 71 -3.19 0.10 12.31
C GLY A 71 -3.14 -1.41 12.06
N ASP A 72 -3.71 -2.19 13.00
CA ASP A 72 -3.92 -3.62 12.80
C ASP A 72 -4.95 -3.84 11.67
N GLN A 73 -4.59 -4.68 10.70
CA GLN A 73 -5.42 -5.09 9.56
C GLN A 73 -5.45 -6.61 9.40
N SER A 74 -5.02 -7.36 10.43
CA SER A 74 -4.84 -8.82 10.33
C SER A 74 -6.12 -9.55 9.95
N ARG A 75 -7.28 -9.08 10.44
CA ARG A 75 -8.57 -9.69 10.10
C ARG A 75 -8.89 -9.54 8.62
N GLU A 76 -8.82 -8.32 8.10
CA GLU A 76 -9.13 -8.01 6.70
C GLU A 76 -8.15 -8.70 5.74
N ILE A 77 -6.87 -8.77 6.11
CA ILE A 77 -5.86 -9.53 5.38
C ILE A 77 -6.21 -11.02 5.36
N LEU A 78 -6.56 -11.61 6.51
CA LEU A 78 -6.92 -13.02 6.61
C LEU A 78 -8.17 -13.35 5.77
N ASP A 79 -9.19 -12.49 5.81
CA ASP A 79 -10.42 -12.66 5.04
C ASP A 79 -10.13 -12.57 3.53
N PHE A 80 -9.31 -11.61 3.10
CA PHE A 80 -8.84 -11.52 1.71
C PHE A 80 -8.09 -12.79 1.27
N LEU A 81 -7.14 -13.28 2.07
CA LEU A 81 -6.35 -14.47 1.76
C LEU A 81 -7.22 -15.74 1.68
N ARG A 82 -8.20 -15.90 2.59
CA ARG A 82 -9.14 -17.02 2.57
C ARG A 82 -9.99 -17.04 1.30
N ARG A 83 -10.52 -15.88 0.88
CA ARG A 83 -11.32 -15.77 -0.34
C ARG A 83 -10.47 -16.05 -1.60
N THR A 84 -9.23 -15.59 -1.62
CA THR A 84 -8.38 -15.65 -2.82
C THR A 84 -7.63 -16.98 -2.98
N ALA A 85 -7.24 -17.64 -1.88
CA ALA A 85 -6.64 -18.97 -1.92
C ALA A 85 -7.59 -20.05 -2.49
N GLN A 86 -8.91 -19.83 -2.40
CA GLN A 86 -9.91 -20.72 -2.98
C GLN A 86 -10.08 -20.53 -4.50
N VAL A 87 -9.70 -19.36 -5.03
CA VAL A 87 -9.81 -19.03 -6.47
C VAL A 87 -8.71 -19.72 -7.29
N THR A 88 -7.54 -19.99 -6.70
CA THR A 88 -6.38 -20.60 -7.40
C THR A 88 -6.47 -22.14 -7.49
N LYS A 89 -7.42 -22.78 -6.79
CA LYS A 89 -7.61 -24.25 -6.77
C LYS A 89 -8.69 -24.78 -7.72
N ARG A 90 -9.20 -23.95 -8.63
CA ARG A 90 -10.15 -24.37 -9.67
C ARG A 90 -9.52 -24.33 -11.05
#